data_AF-A0A0F9KQD8-F1
#
_entry.id   AF-A0A0F9KQD8-F1
#
_cell.length_a   1.000
_cell.length_b   1.000
_cell.length_c   1.000
_cell.angle_alpha   90.00
_cell.angle_beta   90.00
_cell.angle_gamma   90.00
#
_symmetry.space_group_name_H-M   'P 1'
#
loop_
_entity.id
_entity.type
_entity.pdbx_description
1 polymer ?
#
loop_
_entity_poly.entity_id
_entity_poly.type
_entity_poly.pdbx_seq_one_letter_code
_entity_poly.pdbx_strand_id
1 'polypeptide(L)'
;MARKSASDIAAKWTKNTKAAGDEMRKGIQSVTEAPGLKAAAAVENMRVGINKALDDGTWQDNVASVSLEEWKDKMLRKGVPRVSAGVDAAGPKVVQFHQQLGDHQERINSTLDGMPNITLEDGISRMIAQVEGMSQFKFARK
;
A
#
# COMPACT_ATOMS: atom_id res chain seq x y z
N MET A 1 -44.21 -11.70 11.26
CA MET A 1 -43.44 -10.49 10.88
C MET A 1 -43.00 -10.64 9.44
N ALA A 2 -43.42 -9.75 8.53
CA ALA A 2 -43.02 -9.82 7.12
C ALA A 2 -41.51 -9.58 6.97
N ARG A 3 -40.85 -10.34 6.08
CA ARG A 3 -39.44 -10.15 5.73
C ARG A 3 -39.28 -8.77 5.09
N LYS A 4 -38.38 -7.94 5.65
CA LYS A 4 -38.05 -6.63 5.06
C LYS A 4 -37.50 -6.80 3.65
N SER A 5 -37.79 -5.84 2.77
CA SER A 5 -37.22 -5.83 1.43
C SER A 5 -35.70 -5.60 1.48
N ALA A 6 -34.98 -5.98 0.42
CA ALA A 6 -33.55 -5.70 0.31
C ALA A 6 -33.25 -4.19 0.40
N SER A 7 -34.13 -3.36 -0.16
CA SER A 7 -34.04 -1.89 -0.08
C SER A 7 -34.16 -1.39 1.36
N ASP A 8 -35.13 -1.91 2.13
CA ASP A 8 -35.31 -1.52 3.54
C ASP A 8 -34.12 -1.90 4.41
N ILE A 9 -33.49 -3.04 4.10
CA ILE A 9 -32.29 -3.51 4.80
C ILE A 9 -31.10 -2.60 4.47
N ALA A 10 -30.88 -2.28 3.19
CA ALA A 10 -29.80 -1.40 2.75
C ALA A 10 -29.95 0.04 3.29
N ALA A 11 -31.18 0.55 3.32
CA ALA A 11 -31.50 1.86 3.88
C ALA A 11 -31.21 1.90 5.39
N LYS A 12 -31.66 0.88 6.13
CA LYS A 12 -31.36 0.74 7.57
C LYS A 12 -29.86 0.68 7.83
N TRP A 13 -29.13 -0.16 7.08
CA TRP A 13 -27.68 -0.28 7.21
C TRP A 13 -26.98 1.07 6.94
N THR A 14 -27.31 1.74 5.84
CA THR A 14 -26.69 3.03 5.48
C THR A 14 -26.93 4.09 6.55
N LYS A 15 -28.17 4.19 7.05
CA LYS A 15 -28.53 5.13 8.13
C LYS A 15 -27.72 4.85 9.38
N ASN A 16 -27.70 3.60 9.82
CA ASN A 16 -27.06 3.23 11.09
C ASN A 16 -25.54 3.38 11.02
N THR A 17 -24.90 2.96 9.93
CA THR A 17 -23.44 3.06 9.77
C THR A 17 -22.96 4.50 9.76
N LYS A 18 -23.69 5.41 9.10
CA LYS A 18 -23.36 6.84 9.10
C LYS A 18 -23.51 7.47 10.49
N ALA A 19 -24.48 7.02 11.28
CA ALA A 19 -24.71 7.49 12.65
C ALA A 19 -23.72 6.90 13.68
N ALA A 20 -23.08 5.78 13.37
CA ALA A 20 -22.18 5.05 14.28
C ALA A 20 -20.77 5.66 14.41
N GLY A 21 -20.55 6.92 13.98
CA GLY A 21 -19.25 7.58 14.00
C GLY A 21 -18.56 7.55 15.37
N ASP A 22 -19.28 7.88 16.43
CA ASP A 22 -18.72 7.91 17.79
C ASP A 22 -18.43 6.53 18.35
N GLU A 23 -19.28 5.55 18.05
CA GLU A 23 -19.05 4.15 18.44
C GLU A 23 -17.83 3.57 17.71
N MET A 24 -17.64 3.91 16.43
CA MET A 24 -16.41 3.57 15.70
C MET A 24 -15.17 4.19 16.36
N ARG A 25 -15.22 5.47 16.76
CA ARG A 25 -14.11 6.13 17.46
C ARG A 25 -13.79 5.45 18.79
N LYS A 26 -14.80 5.16 19.62
CA LYS A 26 -14.63 4.43 20.89
C LYS A 26 -14.03 3.05 20.67
N GLY A 27 -14.54 2.30 19.69
CA GLY A 27 -14.01 0.99 19.32
C GLY A 27 -12.53 1.05 18.94
N ILE A 28 -12.15 2.02 18.10
CA ILE A 28 -10.74 2.24 17.73
C ILE A 28 -9.89 2.59 18.95
N GLN A 29 -10.35 3.46 19.84
CA GLN A 29 -9.63 3.84 21.06
C GLN A 29 -9.48 2.69 22.07
N SER A 30 -10.36 1.69 22.02
CA SER A 30 -10.28 0.50 22.88
C SER A 30 -9.23 -0.54 22.43
N VAL A 31 -8.67 -0.39 21.23
CA VAL A 31 -7.65 -1.31 20.71
C VAL A 31 -6.35 -1.16 21.49
N THR A 32 -5.97 -2.20 22.22
CA THR A 32 -4.78 -2.21 23.10
C THR A 32 -3.50 -2.69 22.42
N GLU A 33 -3.61 -3.27 21.24
CA GLU A 33 -2.48 -3.82 20.48
C GLU A 33 -2.62 -3.47 19.01
N ALA A 34 -1.52 -3.08 18.36
CA ALA A 34 -1.52 -2.74 16.95
C ALA A 34 -2.02 -3.95 16.10
N PRO A 35 -3.14 -3.82 15.35
CA PRO A 35 -3.70 -4.94 14.60
C PRO A 35 -2.75 -5.47 13.53
N GLY A 36 -1.84 -4.62 13.04
CA GLY A 36 -0.78 -5.03 12.10
C GLY A 36 0.18 -6.08 12.67
N LEU A 37 0.44 -6.07 13.98
CA LEU A 37 1.30 -7.09 14.63
C LEU A 37 0.62 -8.46 14.61
N LYS A 38 -0.68 -8.49 14.96
CA LYS A 38 -1.49 -9.71 14.88
C LYS A 38 -1.58 -10.24 13.45
N ALA A 39 -1.77 -9.34 12.48
CA ALA A 39 -1.81 -9.70 11.06
C ALA A 39 -0.47 -10.30 10.60
N ALA A 40 0.66 -9.69 10.98
CA ALA A 40 1.98 -10.19 10.65
C ALA A 40 2.25 -11.58 11.26
N ALA A 41 1.84 -11.80 12.52
CA ALA A 41 1.94 -13.10 13.17
C ALA A 41 1.09 -14.20 12.48
N ALA A 42 0.03 -13.80 11.78
CA ALA A 42 -0.88 -14.69 11.06
C ALA A 42 -0.53 -14.92 9.58
N VAL A 43 0.72 -14.65 9.16
CA VAL A 43 1.17 -14.79 7.76
C VAL A 43 0.86 -16.16 7.16
N GLU A 44 0.94 -17.22 7.96
CA GLU A 44 0.68 -18.58 7.48
C GLU A 44 -0.80 -18.82 7.15
N ASN A 45 -1.71 -18.26 7.94
CA ASN A 45 -3.15 -18.31 7.64
C ASN A 45 -3.45 -17.58 6.33
N MET A 46 -2.79 -16.44 6.10
CA MET A 46 -2.92 -15.70 4.84
C MET A 46 -2.41 -16.51 3.66
N ARG A 47 -1.26 -17.18 3.78
CA ARG A 47 -0.68 -18.04 2.74
C ARG A 47 -1.62 -19.18 2.37
N VAL A 48 -2.10 -19.94 3.36
CA VAL A 48 -3.02 -21.07 3.14
C VAL A 48 -4.33 -20.59 2.53
N GLY A 49 -4.89 -19.48 3.03
CA GLY A 49 -6.15 -18.92 2.54
C GLY A 49 -6.07 -18.44 1.09
N ILE A 50 -4.99 -17.72 0.73
CA ILE A 50 -4.78 -17.29 -0.66
C ILE A 50 -4.61 -18.49 -1.58
N ASN A 51 -3.78 -19.47 -1.23
CA ASN A 51 -3.56 -20.63 -2.09
C ASN A 51 -4.88 -21.37 -2.35
N LYS A 52 -5.70 -21.57 -1.32
CA LYS A 52 -7.04 -22.14 -1.50
C LYS A 52 -7.89 -21.33 -2.50
N ALA A 53 -7.95 -20.02 -2.35
CA ALA A 53 -8.75 -19.15 -3.22
C ALA A 53 -8.22 -19.09 -4.66
N LEU A 54 -6.92 -19.32 -4.86
CA LEU A 54 -6.31 -19.46 -6.19
C LEU A 54 -6.65 -20.82 -6.80
N ASP A 55 -6.58 -21.89 -6.00
CA ASP A 55 -6.82 -23.27 -6.42
C ASP A 55 -8.29 -23.51 -6.78
N ASP A 56 -9.23 -22.91 -6.04
CA ASP A 56 -10.67 -23.06 -6.26
C ASP A 56 -11.29 -22.03 -7.21
N GLY A 57 -10.48 -21.11 -7.76
CA GLY A 57 -10.92 -20.10 -8.73
C GLY A 57 -11.59 -18.86 -8.13
N THR A 58 -11.84 -18.84 -6.81
CA THR A 58 -12.49 -17.71 -6.12
C THR A 58 -11.77 -16.40 -6.38
N TRP A 59 -10.43 -16.42 -6.42
CA TRP A 59 -9.66 -15.21 -6.67
C TRP A 59 -9.89 -14.68 -8.09
N GLN A 60 -9.78 -15.55 -9.10
CA GLN A 60 -9.90 -15.24 -10.53
C GLN A 60 -11.29 -14.66 -10.84
N ASP A 61 -12.35 -15.31 -10.34
CA ASP A 61 -13.73 -14.89 -10.55
C ASP A 61 -14.00 -13.51 -9.96
N ASN A 62 -13.52 -13.25 -8.75
CA ASN A 62 -13.74 -11.98 -8.07
C ASN A 62 -12.97 -10.83 -8.72
N VAL A 63 -11.71 -11.02 -9.12
CA VAL A 63 -10.94 -9.95 -9.78
C VAL A 63 -11.46 -9.66 -11.19
N ALA A 64 -12.01 -10.65 -11.88
CA ALA A 64 -12.60 -10.50 -13.21
C ALA A 64 -14.04 -9.96 -13.19
N SER A 65 -14.71 -9.95 -12.02
CA SER A 65 -16.13 -9.61 -11.89
C SER A 65 -16.49 -8.16 -12.25
N VAL A 66 -15.52 -7.24 -12.24
CA VAL A 66 -15.75 -5.82 -12.51
C VAL A 66 -15.36 -5.49 -13.95
N SER A 67 -16.34 -5.05 -14.75
CA SER A 67 -16.07 -4.61 -16.13
C SER A 67 -15.17 -3.38 -16.17
N LEU A 68 -14.47 -3.20 -17.30
CA LEU A 68 -13.63 -2.02 -17.54
C LEU A 68 -14.42 -0.70 -17.37
N GLU A 69 -15.65 -0.66 -17.87
CA GLU A 69 -16.48 0.56 -17.82
C GLU A 69 -16.95 0.86 -16.39
N GLU A 70 -17.36 -0.16 -15.63
CA GLU A 70 -17.69 0.02 -14.22
C GLU A 70 -16.47 0.46 -13.40
N TRP A 71 -15.30 -0.12 -13.68
CA TRP A 71 -14.05 0.27 -13.04
C TRP A 71 -13.72 1.75 -13.31
N LYS A 72 -13.77 2.18 -14.58
CA LYS A 72 -13.53 3.58 -14.97
C LYS A 72 -14.50 4.51 -14.24
N ASP A 73 -15.78 4.19 -14.22
CA ASP A 73 -16.80 5.01 -13.57
C ASP A 73 -16.52 5.18 -12.06
N LYS A 74 -16.27 4.06 -11.36
CA LYS A 74 -15.97 4.06 -9.93
C LYS A 74 -14.69 4.83 -9.62
N MET A 75 -13.65 4.66 -10.43
CA MET A 75 -12.37 5.35 -10.22
C MET A 75 -12.50 6.85 -10.46
N LEU A 76 -13.15 7.28 -11.54
CA LEU A 76 -13.33 8.71 -11.84
C LEU A 76 -14.21 9.40 -10.79
N ARG A 77 -15.33 8.78 -10.40
CA ARG A 77 -16.32 9.42 -9.52
C ARG A 77 -16.01 9.29 -8.03
N LYS A 78 -15.32 8.23 -7.60
CA LYS A 78 -15.05 7.96 -6.17
C LYS A 78 -13.55 7.83 -5.86
N GLY A 79 -12.78 7.20 -6.74
CA GLY A 79 -11.35 6.97 -6.54
C GLY A 79 -10.55 8.27 -6.54
N VAL A 80 -10.59 9.02 -7.65
CA VAL A 80 -9.82 10.24 -7.85
C VAL A 80 -10.04 11.27 -6.72
N PRO A 81 -11.29 11.58 -6.30
CA PRO A 81 -11.50 12.50 -5.19
C PRO A 81 -10.86 12.04 -3.86
N ARG A 82 -10.83 10.72 -3.59
CA ARG A 82 -10.23 10.16 -2.37
C ARG A 82 -8.71 10.15 -2.42
N VAL A 83 -8.12 9.94 -3.60
CA VAL A 83 -6.66 9.95 -3.77
C VAL A 83 -6.07 11.31 -3.41
N SER A 84 -6.68 12.41 -3.86
CA SER A 84 -6.19 13.77 -3.53
C SER A 84 -6.07 13.98 -2.03
N ALA A 85 -7.14 13.72 -1.27
CA ALA A 85 -7.13 13.85 0.19
C ALA A 85 -6.11 12.91 0.86
N GLY A 86 -5.91 11.72 0.30
CA GLY A 86 -4.89 10.78 0.77
C GLY A 86 -3.46 11.27 0.52
N VAL A 87 -3.20 11.89 -0.63
CA VAL A 87 -1.88 12.46 -0.98
C VAL A 87 -1.53 13.62 -0.07
N ASP A 88 -2.47 14.54 0.17
CA ASP A 88 -2.25 15.69 1.06
C ASP A 88 -1.84 15.22 2.47
N ALA A 89 -2.47 14.16 2.98
CA ALA A 89 -2.13 13.57 4.28
C ALA A 89 -0.80 12.78 4.27
N ALA A 90 -0.46 12.13 3.15
CA ALA A 90 0.69 11.25 3.03
C ALA A 90 1.98 11.94 2.56
N GLY A 91 1.89 13.18 2.05
CA GLY A 91 3.02 13.95 1.52
C GLY A 91 4.29 13.93 2.39
N PRO A 92 4.22 14.11 3.72
CA PRO A 92 5.40 14.05 4.58
C PRO A 92 6.19 12.74 4.50
N LYS A 93 5.52 11.60 4.28
CA LYS A 93 6.18 10.29 4.14
C LYS A 93 6.97 10.19 2.83
N VAL A 94 6.47 10.81 1.76
CA VAL A 94 7.16 10.87 0.47
C VAL A 94 8.41 11.75 0.60
N VAL A 95 8.31 12.89 1.27
CA VAL A 95 9.48 13.74 1.60
C VAL A 95 10.53 12.94 2.37
N GLN A 96 10.12 12.21 3.42
CA GLN A 96 11.02 11.37 4.21
C GLN A 96 11.71 10.29 3.37
N PHE A 97 10.97 9.62 2.47
CA PHE A 97 11.53 8.63 1.55
C PHE A 97 12.61 9.26 0.64
N HIS A 98 12.29 10.38 0.01
CA HIS A 98 13.22 11.06 -0.91
C HIS A 98 14.45 11.60 -0.19
N GLN A 99 14.29 12.08 1.05
CA GLN A 99 15.44 12.48 1.86
C GLN A 99 16.36 11.28 2.15
N GLN A 100 15.82 10.16 2.63
CA GLN A 100 16.63 8.97 2.90
C GLN A 100 17.29 8.40 1.63
N LEU A 101 16.58 8.44 0.50
CA LEU A 101 17.10 8.00 -0.79
C LEU A 101 18.22 8.92 -1.27
N GLY A 102 18.01 10.24 -1.18
CA GLY A 102 19.01 11.25 -1.54
C GLY A 102 20.29 11.09 -0.72
N ASP A 103 20.17 11.01 0.60
CA ASP A 103 21.32 10.78 1.50
C ASP A 103 22.07 9.49 1.14
N HIS A 104 21.35 8.45 0.69
CA HIS A 104 21.95 7.19 0.25
C HIS A 104 22.67 7.33 -1.09
N GLN A 105 22.07 8.02 -2.05
CA GLN A 105 22.68 8.32 -3.34
C GLN A 105 23.95 9.17 -3.17
N GLU A 106 23.96 10.16 -2.28
CA GLU A 106 25.13 10.98 -1.99
C GLU A 106 26.31 10.16 -1.46
N ARG A 107 26.06 9.16 -0.61
CA ARG A 107 27.10 8.23 -0.14
C ARG A 107 27.68 7.38 -1.27
N ILE A 108 26.84 6.91 -2.19
CA ILE A 108 27.30 6.14 -3.35
C ILE A 108 28.13 7.05 -4.27
N ASN A 109 27.62 8.24 -4.60
CA ASN A 109 28.32 9.21 -5.44
C ASN A 109 29.69 9.57 -4.85
N SER A 110 29.79 9.80 -3.53
CA SER A 110 31.07 10.05 -2.86
C SER A 110 32.06 8.90 -3.01
N THR A 111 31.57 7.66 -3.04
CA THR A 111 32.40 6.47 -3.30
C THR A 111 32.86 6.43 -4.75
N LEU A 112 31.95 6.69 -5.69
CA LEU A 112 32.27 6.73 -7.12
C LEU A 112 33.27 7.83 -7.44
N ASP A 113 33.17 9.00 -6.83
CA ASP A 113 34.10 10.12 -7.06
C ASP A 113 35.54 9.77 -6.70
N GLY A 114 35.75 8.83 -5.77
CA GLY A 114 37.06 8.27 -5.45
C GLY A 114 37.58 7.19 -6.41
N MET A 115 36.75 6.72 -7.35
CA MET A 115 37.13 5.68 -8.31
C MET A 115 37.79 6.27 -9.56
N PRO A 116 38.75 5.57 -10.19
CA PRO A 116 39.26 5.92 -11.53
C PRO A 116 38.12 6.06 -12.56
N ASN A 117 38.30 6.87 -13.61
CA ASN A 117 37.32 7.04 -14.70
C ASN A 117 37.93 7.14 -16.12
N ILE A 118 39.20 6.73 -16.28
CA ILE A 118 39.99 7.04 -17.48
C ILE A 118 39.74 6.01 -18.58
N THR A 119 39.52 4.74 -18.20
CA THR A 119 39.35 3.61 -19.12
C THR A 119 37.89 3.15 -19.20
N LEU A 120 37.59 2.27 -20.17
CA LEU A 120 36.30 1.61 -20.26
C LEU A 120 36.05 0.71 -19.03
N GLU A 121 37.08 -0.01 -18.59
CA GLU A 121 37.05 -0.87 -17.41
C GLU A 121 36.76 -0.07 -16.12
N ASP A 122 37.31 1.14 -16.02
CA ASP A 122 36.99 2.07 -14.94
C ASP A 122 35.50 2.46 -14.96
N GLY A 123 34.98 2.79 -16.15
CA GLY A 123 33.57 3.10 -16.36
C GLY A 123 32.64 1.94 -15.99
N ILE A 124 32.98 0.72 -16.39
CA ILE A 124 32.24 -0.50 -16.03
C ILE A 124 32.26 -0.70 -14.51
N SER A 125 33.41 -0.53 -13.87
CA SER A 125 33.56 -0.70 -12.42
C SER A 125 32.70 0.29 -11.64
N ARG A 126 32.68 1.56 -12.06
CA ARG A 126 31.80 2.60 -11.47
C ARG A 126 30.32 2.26 -11.62
N MET A 127 29.92 1.75 -12.78
CA MET A 127 28.53 1.33 -13.02
C MET A 127 28.13 0.17 -12.10
N ILE A 128 28.99 -0.84 -11.93
CA ILE A 128 28.74 -1.96 -11.01
C ILE A 128 28.57 -1.45 -9.58
N ALA A 129 29.50 -0.61 -9.11
CA ALA A 129 29.44 -0.03 -7.77
C ALA A 129 28.17 0.80 -7.53
N GLN A 130 27.69 1.54 -8.55
CA GLN A 130 26.42 2.25 -8.48
C GLN A 130 25.24 1.29 -8.29
N VAL A 131 25.16 0.24 -9.10
CA VAL A 131 24.06 -0.73 -9.08
C VAL A 131 24.03 -1.49 -7.75
N GLU A 132 25.19 -1.97 -7.31
CA GLU A 132 25.33 -2.66 -6.02
C GLU A 132 24.96 -1.72 -4.86
N GLY A 133 25.49 -0.50 -4.86
CA GLY A 133 25.19 0.50 -3.83
C GLY A 133 23.69 0.82 -3.76
N MET A 134 23.03 1.02 -4.91
CA MET A 134 21.60 1.28 -4.95
C MET A 134 20.76 0.08 -4.50
N SER A 135 21.19 -1.15 -4.78
CA SER A 135 20.48 -2.38 -4.37
C SER A 135 20.36 -2.53 -2.84
N GLN A 136 21.24 -1.85 -2.08
CA GLN A 136 21.27 -1.91 -0.62
C GLN A 136 20.32 -0.92 0.05
N PHE A 137 19.71 0.01 -0.71
CA PHE A 137 18.80 0.99 -0.13
C PHE A 137 17.57 0.32 0.51
N LYS A 138 17.31 0.64 1.77
CA LYS A 138 16.10 0.22 2.50
C LYS A 138 15.48 1.42 3.18
N PHE A 139 14.25 1.74 2.81
CA PHE A 139 13.50 2.83 3.44
C PHE A 139 13.10 2.46 4.87
N ALA A 140 13.60 3.23 5.84
CA ALA A 140 13.22 3.10 7.24
C ALA A 140 11.93 3.90 7.50
N ARG A 141 10.82 3.17 7.66
CA ARG A 141 9.52 3.73 8.05
C ARG A 141 9.54 3.93 9.57
N LYS A 142 9.53 5.18 10.03
CA LYS A 142 9.25 5.55 11.42
C LYS A 142 7.82 6.08 11.52
#